data_AF-N2A8Y4-F1
#
_entry.id   AF-N2A8Y4-F1
#
_cell.length_a   1.000
_cell.length_b   1.000
_cell.length_c   1.000
_cell.angle_alpha   90.00
_cell.angle_beta   90.00
_cell.angle_gamma   90.00
#
_symmetry.space_group_name_H-M   'P 1'
#
loop_
_entity.id
_entity.type
_entity.pdbx_description
1 polymer ?
#
loop_
_entity_poly.entity_id
_entity_poly.type
_entity_poly.pdbx_seq_one_letter_code
_entity_poly.pdbx_strand_id
1 'polypeptide(L)'
;MAYVNVPKDLSRLKTKVMFNLTARQLVCFGCGALVGVPLFFLLKRYLSTSAATLCMVLVMLPFFMLAMYEKNGQPLEKIIHNYVQVRFVRPRHRPYRTNNYYAVLERQYHLNKEVQRIVHKTDSTKTEADPRRAEGDRRRHRAGKAGGQE
;
A
#
# COMPACT_ATOMS: atom_id res chain seq x y z
N MET A 1 -23.85 -8.64 -41.61
CA MET A 1 -23.24 -8.24 -40.32
C MET A 1 -24.36 -7.79 -39.40
N ALA A 2 -24.68 -8.55 -38.35
CA ALA A 2 -25.76 -8.22 -37.42
C ALA A 2 -25.30 -7.07 -36.52
N TYR A 3 -25.83 -5.88 -36.75
CA TYR A 3 -25.57 -4.69 -35.94
C TYR A 3 -26.31 -4.84 -34.61
N VAL A 4 -25.63 -5.41 -33.62
CA VAL A 4 -26.16 -5.44 -32.26
C VAL A 4 -26.02 -4.03 -31.71
N ASN A 5 -27.14 -3.40 -31.36
CA ASN A 5 -27.15 -2.13 -30.64
C ASN A 5 -26.61 -2.37 -29.22
N VAL A 6 -25.28 -2.52 -29.11
CA VAL A 6 -24.60 -2.43 -27.83
C VAL A 6 -24.78 -0.97 -27.40
N PRO A 7 -25.50 -0.70 -26.29
CA PRO A 7 -25.63 0.66 -25.80
C PRO A 7 -24.21 1.14 -25.51
N LYS A 8 -23.80 2.19 -26.23
CA LYS A 8 -22.42 2.70 -26.28
C LYS A 8 -21.91 3.28 -24.95
N ASP A 9 -22.74 3.21 -23.90
CA ASP A 9 -22.50 3.74 -22.56
C ASP A 9 -23.08 2.82 -21.48
N LEU A 10 -22.50 1.63 -21.27
CA LEU A 10 -22.68 0.87 -20.02
C LEU A 10 -22.24 1.69 -18.78
N SER A 11 -21.35 2.66 -18.99
CA SER A 11 -20.82 3.62 -18.01
C SER A 11 -21.87 4.61 -17.46
N ARG A 12 -23.03 4.76 -18.12
CA ARG A 12 -24.16 5.59 -17.63
C ARG A 12 -25.27 4.80 -16.96
N LEU A 13 -25.13 3.47 -16.83
CA LEU A 13 -26.07 2.66 -16.06
C LEU A 13 -25.84 2.95 -14.57
N LYS A 14 -26.56 3.96 -14.09
CA LYS A 14 -26.64 4.36 -12.68
C LYS A 14 -27.01 3.11 -11.88
N THR A 15 -26.04 2.52 -11.19
CA THR A 15 -26.22 1.31 -10.40
C THR A 15 -27.33 1.54 -9.39
N LYS A 16 -28.48 0.91 -9.59
CA LYS A 16 -29.64 0.95 -8.68
C LYS A 16 -29.35 -0.05 -7.57
N VAL A 17 -28.85 0.44 -6.45
CA VAL A 17 -28.20 -0.40 -5.42
C VAL A 17 -29.21 -1.22 -4.61
N MET A 18 -30.47 -0.78 -4.55
CA MET A 18 -31.63 -1.57 -4.10
C MET A 18 -32.91 -0.82 -4.52
N PHE A 19 -34.01 -1.53 -4.81
CA PHE A 19 -35.34 -0.92 -4.95
C PHE A 19 -35.55 0.13 -6.06
N ASN A 20 -34.93 -0.02 -7.23
CA ASN A 20 -35.06 0.95 -8.34
C ASN A 20 -34.55 2.38 -8.00
N LEU A 21 -33.96 2.57 -6.81
CA LEU A 21 -33.49 3.85 -6.29
C LEU A 21 -31.97 3.94 -6.38
N THR A 22 -31.51 5.14 -6.66
CA THR A 22 -30.08 5.47 -6.74
C THR A 22 -29.50 5.56 -5.34
N ALA A 23 -28.24 5.16 -5.13
CA ALA A 23 -27.59 5.17 -3.80
C ALA A 23 -27.75 6.52 -3.06
N ARG A 24 -27.76 7.62 -3.82
CA ARG A 24 -27.91 8.98 -3.30
C ARG A 24 -29.30 9.29 -2.78
N GLN A 25 -30.34 8.70 -3.38
CA GLN A 25 -31.70 8.80 -2.84
C GLN A 25 -31.77 8.13 -1.48
N LEU A 26 -31.12 6.97 -1.31
CA LEU A 26 -31.07 6.29 -0.02
C LEU A 26 -30.34 7.13 1.04
N VAL A 27 -29.18 7.71 0.71
CA VAL A 27 -28.46 8.61 1.63
C VAL A 27 -29.30 9.84 1.98
N CYS A 28 -29.98 10.45 1.00
CA CYS A 28 -30.86 11.59 1.23
C CYS A 28 -32.05 11.24 2.12
N PHE A 29 -32.71 10.12 1.86
CA PHE A 29 -33.84 9.66 2.68
C PHE A 29 -33.36 9.25 4.07
N GLY A 30 -32.17 8.68 4.21
CA GLY A 30 -31.55 8.34 5.49
C GLY A 30 -31.23 9.59 6.31
N CYS A 31 -30.45 10.53 5.76
CA CYS A 31 -30.11 11.79 6.44
C CYS A 31 -31.36 12.65 6.69
N GLY A 32 -32.25 12.72 5.71
CA GLY A 32 -33.50 13.43 5.80
C GLY A 32 -34.42 12.85 6.88
N ALA A 33 -34.63 11.53 6.93
CA ALA A 33 -35.41 10.91 8.00
C ALA A 33 -34.75 11.11 9.37
N LEU A 34 -33.42 11.01 9.47
CA LEU A 34 -32.68 11.18 10.71
C LEU A 34 -32.80 12.58 11.29
N VAL A 35 -32.86 13.63 10.46
CA VAL A 35 -33.04 15.02 10.91
C VAL A 35 -34.54 15.39 11.01
N GLY A 36 -35.33 14.97 10.02
CA GLY A 36 -36.74 15.32 9.87
C GLY A 36 -37.65 14.68 10.90
N VAL A 37 -37.42 13.42 11.29
CA VAL A 37 -38.26 12.73 12.26
C VAL A 37 -38.15 13.37 13.66
N PRO A 38 -36.94 13.59 14.22
CA PRO A 38 -36.82 14.31 15.49
C PRO A 38 -37.43 15.71 15.42
N LEU A 39 -37.16 16.45 14.34
CA LEU A 39 -37.70 17.79 14.13
C LEU A 39 -39.24 17.78 14.09
N PHE A 40 -39.85 16.79 13.44
CA PHE A 40 -41.30 16.63 13.38
C PHE A 40 -41.91 16.38 14.77
N PHE A 41 -41.29 15.52 15.59
CA PHE A 41 -41.77 15.27 16.96
C PHE A 41 -41.70 16.52 17.85
N LEU A 42 -40.66 17.34 17.66
CA LEU A 42 -40.52 18.64 18.35
C LEU A 42 -41.58 19.63 17.86
N LEU A 43 -41.74 19.81 16.55
CA LEU A 43 -42.70 20.76 15.98
C LEU A 43 -44.15 20.36 16.28
N LYS A 44 -44.48 19.06 16.27
CA LYS A 44 -45.80 18.55 16.64
C LYS A 44 -46.21 18.95 18.07
N ARG A 45 -45.25 19.22 18.95
CA ARG A 45 -45.53 19.64 20.34
C ARG A 45 -45.93 21.12 20.45
N TYR A 46 -45.53 21.96 19.48
CA TYR A 46 -45.77 23.40 19.51
C TYR A 46 -46.73 23.90 18.40
N LEU A 47 -46.86 23.15 17.31
CA LEU A 47 -47.62 23.52 16.10
C LEU A 47 -48.66 22.44 15.76
N SER A 48 -49.66 22.82 14.95
CA SER A 48 -50.61 21.87 14.39
C SER A 48 -49.90 20.84 13.50
N THR A 49 -50.45 19.62 13.45
CA THR A 49 -49.88 18.51 12.68
C THR A 49 -49.66 18.87 11.21
N SER A 50 -50.56 19.66 10.61
CA SER A 50 -50.47 20.12 9.22
C SER A 50 -49.32 21.10 8.96
N ALA A 51 -49.03 22.00 9.92
CA ALA A 51 -47.90 22.91 9.79
C ALA A 51 -46.56 22.19 9.99
N ALA A 52 -46.52 21.22 10.92
CA ALA A 52 -45.33 20.41 11.18
C ALA A 52 -44.95 19.53 9.99
N THR A 53 -45.91 18.92 9.28
CA THR A 53 -45.63 18.11 8.08
C THR A 53 -45.14 18.97 6.91
N LEU A 54 -45.71 20.14 6.69
CA LEU A 54 -45.24 21.09 5.66
C LEU A 54 -43.79 21.54 5.94
N CYS A 55 -43.49 21.82 7.21
CA CYS A 55 -42.14 22.18 7.63
C CYS A 55 -41.14 21.03 7.41
N MET A 56 -41.57 19.78 7.68
CA MET A 56 -40.76 18.59 7.41
C MET A 56 -40.41 18.47 5.91
N VAL A 57 -41.40 18.65 5.01
CA VAL A 57 -41.16 18.58 3.55
C VAL A 57 -40.22 19.70 3.09
N LEU A 58 -40.41 20.92 3.60
CA LEU A 58 -39.53 22.06 3.31
C LEU A 58 -38.08 21.80 3.73
N VAL A 59 -37.86 21.13 4.85
CA VAL A 59 -36.51 20.74 5.30
C VAL A 59 -35.94 19.61 4.44
N MET A 60 -36.75 18.65 3.98
CA MET A 60 -36.28 17.57 3.10
C MET A 60 -35.86 18.06 1.71
N LEU A 61 -36.50 19.10 1.18
CA LEU A 61 -36.29 19.61 -0.17
C LEU A 61 -34.83 20.04 -0.47
N PRO A 62 -34.14 20.84 0.38
CA PRO A 62 -32.73 21.18 0.17
C PRO A 62 -31.80 19.96 0.27
N PHE A 63 -32.10 18.97 1.13
CA PHE A 63 -31.33 17.72 1.18
C PHE A 63 -31.48 16.92 -0.12
N PHE A 64 -32.68 16.91 -0.69
CA PHE A 64 -32.95 16.26 -1.97
C PHE A 64 -32.16 16.92 -3.11
N MET A 65 -32.09 18.25 -3.12
CA MET A 65 -31.29 18.98 -4.11
C MET A 65 -29.80 18.65 -3.99
N LEU A 66 -29.26 18.55 -2.77
CA LEU A 66 -27.86 18.14 -2.53
C LEU A 66 -27.59 16.70 -2.96
N ALA A 67 -28.56 15.80 -2.84
CA ALA A 67 -28.43 14.42 -3.28
C ALA A 67 -28.48 14.27 -4.82
N MET A 68 -29.25 15.12 -5.48
CA MET A 68 -29.30 15.25 -6.94
C MET A 68 -28.09 16.01 -7.50
N TYR A 69 -27.40 16.80 -6.70
CA TYR A 69 -26.29 17.63 -7.14
C TYR A 69 -25.04 16.79 -7.44
N GLU A 70 -24.81 16.54 -8.73
CA GLU A 70 -23.58 15.98 -9.27
C GLU A 70 -22.61 17.11 -9.60
N LYS A 71 -21.60 17.34 -8.76
CA LYS A 71 -20.49 18.21 -9.16
C LYS A 71 -19.55 17.42 -10.08
N ASN A 72 -19.40 17.85 -11.33
CA ASN A 72 -18.48 17.28 -12.33
C ASN A 72 -18.67 15.77 -12.61
N GLY A 73 -19.88 15.24 -12.49
CA GLY A 73 -20.19 13.82 -12.73
C GLY A 73 -19.64 12.85 -11.66
N GLN A 74 -19.06 13.36 -10.57
CA GLN A 74 -18.60 12.55 -9.44
C GLN A 74 -19.59 12.65 -8.27
N PRO A 75 -20.07 11.51 -7.74
CA PRO A 75 -20.93 11.52 -6.56
C PRO A 75 -20.15 12.01 -5.33
N LEU A 76 -20.83 12.75 -4.44
CA LEU A 76 -20.24 13.26 -3.19
C LEU A 76 -19.60 12.15 -2.33
N GLU A 77 -20.17 10.94 -2.35
CA GLU A 77 -19.61 9.76 -1.68
C GLU A 77 -18.19 9.45 -2.16
N LYS A 78 -17.92 9.57 -3.47
CA LYS A 78 -16.58 9.35 -4.03
C LYS A 78 -15.63 10.47 -3.61
N ILE A 79 -16.12 11.70 -3.52
CA ILE A 79 -15.33 12.85 -3.07
C ILE A 79 -14.92 12.66 -1.60
N ILE A 80 -15.89 12.31 -0.73
CA ILE A 80 -15.64 12.06 0.69
C ILE A 80 -14.72 10.85 0.87
N HIS A 81 -14.96 9.76 0.15
CA HIS A 81 -14.12 8.57 0.20
C HIS A 81 -12.67 8.91 -0.19
N ASN A 82 -12.48 9.67 -1.27
CA ASN A 82 -11.15 10.08 -1.70
C ASN A 82 -10.49 11.03 -0.69
N TYR A 83 -11.27 11.93 -0.08
CA TYR A 83 -10.80 12.82 0.97
C TYR A 83 -10.32 12.04 2.21
N VAL A 84 -11.14 11.11 2.72
CA VAL A 84 -10.78 10.25 3.85
C VAL A 84 -9.56 9.38 3.50
N GLN A 85 -9.52 8.82 2.30
CA GLN A 85 -8.40 7.99 1.86
C GLN A 85 -7.09 8.77 1.80
N VAL A 86 -7.11 10.02 1.31
CA VAL A 86 -5.93 10.88 1.27
C VAL A 86 -5.53 11.37 2.67
N ARG A 87 -6.52 11.66 3.53
CA ARG A 87 -6.26 12.25 4.84
C ARG A 87 -5.83 11.23 5.91
N PHE A 88 -6.44 10.04 5.90
CA PHE A 88 -6.25 9.04 6.97
C PHE A 88 -5.53 7.78 6.50
N VAL A 89 -5.84 7.27 5.31
CA VAL A 89 -5.38 5.92 4.91
C VAL A 89 -4.03 5.96 4.20
N ARG A 90 -3.81 6.91 3.31
CA ARG A 90 -2.58 6.97 2.51
C ARG A 90 -1.51 7.82 3.21
N PRO A 91 -0.33 7.23 3.53
CA PRO A 91 0.79 8.02 4.03
C PRO A 91 1.25 9.03 2.97
N ARG A 92 1.54 10.26 3.41
CA ARG A 92 1.88 11.39 2.54
C ARG A 92 3.20 11.19 1.80
N HIS A 93 4.08 10.36 2.35
CA HIS A 93 5.31 9.96 1.69
C HIS A 93 5.03 8.71 0.84
N ARG A 94 5.13 8.86 -0.48
CA ARG A 94 5.17 7.74 -1.43
C ARG A 94 6.64 7.48 -1.76
N PRO A 95 7.39 6.70 -0.96
CA PRO A 95 8.74 6.35 -1.33
C PRO A 95 8.67 5.51 -2.60
N TYR A 96 9.12 6.06 -3.72
CA TYR A 96 9.28 5.34 -4.97
C TYR A 96 10.39 4.31 -4.78
N ARG A 97 9.99 3.08 -4.43
CA ARG A 97 10.90 1.94 -4.38
C ARG A 97 10.80 1.22 -5.72
N THR A 98 11.72 1.53 -6.61
CA THR A 98 11.95 0.72 -7.80
C THR A 98 12.70 -0.54 -7.35
N ASN A 99 12.13 -1.71 -7.61
CA ASN A 99 12.83 -2.96 -7.38
C ASN A 99 13.79 -3.19 -8.55
N ASN A 100 14.97 -2.57 -8.46
CA ASN A 100 15.89 -2.48 -9.59
C ASN A 100 16.80 -3.71 -9.65
N TYR A 101 16.60 -4.56 -10.66
CA TYR A 101 17.38 -5.79 -10.87
C TYR A 101 18.89 -5.53 -10.95
N TYR A 102 19.27 -4.40 -11.56
CA TYR A 102 20.66 -3.97 -11.68
C TYR A 102 21.34 -3.71 -10.32
N ALA A 103 20.59 -3.31 -9.29
CA ALA A 103 21.14 -3.09 -7.95
C ALA A 103 21.60 -4.40 -7.27
N VAL A 104 21.02 -5.54 -7.67
CA VAL A 104 21.45 -6.86 -7.21
C VAL A 104 22.72 -7.31 -7.94
N LEU A 105 22.76 -7.09 -9.26
CA LEU A 105 23.93 -7.36 -10.10
C LEU A 105 25.16 -6.55 -9.66
N GLU A 106 24.98 -5.28 -9.33
CA GLU A 106 26.05 -4.41 -8.86
C GLU A 106 26.67 -4.94 -7.55
N ARG A 107 25.86 -5.36 -6.58
CA ARG A 107 26.35 -5.97 -5.34
C ARG A 107 27.15 -7.25 -5.60
N GLN A 108 26.70 -8.11 -6.51
CA GLN A 108 27.41 -9.34 -6.89
C GLN A 108 28.77 -9.02 -7.54
N TYR A 109 28.81 -7.99 -8.40
CA TYR A 109 30.06 -7.55 -9.01
C TYR A 109 31.06 -7.02 -7.97
N HIS A 110 30.60 -6.21 -7.02
CA HIS A 110 31.44 -5.70 -5.93
C HIS A 110 32.01 -6.82 -5.05
N LEU A 111 31.18 -7.80 -4.65
CA LEU A 111 31.64 -8.96 -3.89
C LEU A 111 32.71 -9.75 -4.64
N ASN A 112 32.48 -10.06 -5.91
CA ASN A 112 33.45 -10.81 -6.71
C ASN A 112 34.79 -10.08 -6.84
N LYS A 113 34.76 -8.75 -7.00
CA LYS A 113 35.97 -7.93 -7.08
C LYS A 113 36.73 -7.87 -5.74
N GLU A 114 36.03 -7.92 -4.61
CA GLU A 114 36.65 -8.03 -3.29
C GLU A 114 37.29 -9.40 -3.06
N VAL A 115 36.57 -10.48 -3.39
CA VAL A 115 37.09 -11.85 -3.31
C VAL A 115 38.35 -12.00 -4.17
N GLN A 116 38.31 -11.53 -5.41
CA GLN A 116 39.48 -11.58 -6.30
C GLN A 116 40.69 -10.82 -5.74
N ARG A 117 40.47 -9.65 -5.12
CA ARG A 117 41.56 -8.89 -4.47
C ARG A 117 42.14 -9.62 -3.27
N ILE A 118 41.32 -10.28 -2.47
CA ILE A 118 41.78 -11.07 -1.33
C ILE A 118 42.59 -12.28 -1.80
N VAL A 119 42.12 -12.98 -2.83
CA VAL A 119 42.83 -14.12 -3.42
C VAL A 119 44.19 -13.68 -3.99
N HIS A 120 44.21 -12.64 -4.83
CA HIS A 120 45.46 -12.10 -5.39
C HIS A 120 46.44 -11.66 -4.30
N LYS A 121 45.97 -10.98 -3.26
CA LYS A 121 46.81 -10.59 -2.12
C LYS A 121 47.35 -11.81 -1.37
N THR A 122 46.55 -12.87 -1.24
CA THR A 122 46.97 -14.12 -0.59
C THR A 122 48.01 -14.84 -1.43
N ASP A 123 47.84 -14.90 -2.75
CA ASP A 123 48.77 -15.55 -3.68
C ASP A 123 50.09 -14.77 -3.82
N SER A 124 50.04 -13.43 -3.84
CA SER A 124 51.26 -12.61 -3.84
C SER A 124 52.04 -12.77 -2.52
N THR A 125 51.34 -12.84 -1.38
CA THR A 125 51.97 -13.06 -0.07
C THR A 125 52.58 -14.47 0.05
N LYS A 126 52.00 -15.48 -0.60
CA LYS A 126 52.58 -16.83 -0.72
C LYS A 126 53.81 -16.87 -1.63
N THR A 127 53.82 -16.05 -2.67
CA THR A 127 54.94 -15.99 -3.64
C THR A 127 56.12 -15.19 -3.07
N GLU A 128 55.87 -14.20 -2.22
CA GLU A 128 56.90 -13.45 -1.47
C GLU A 128 57.38 -14.16 -0.19
N ALA A 129 56.78 -15.30 0.20
CA ALA A 129 57.28 -16.09 1.32
C ALA A 129 58.63 -16.73 0.95
N ASP A 130 59.70 -16.26 1.58
CA ASP A 130 61.10 -16.68 1.39
C ASP A 130 61.26 -18.22 1.25
N PRO A 131 61.83 -18.73 0.14
CA PRO A 131 62.06 -20.16 -0.07
C PRO A 131 63.00 -20.80 0.97
N ARG A 132 63.67 -20.02 1.83
CA ARG A 132 64.49 -20.55 2.95
C ARG A 132 63.69 -21.19 4.08
N ARG A 133 62.36 -21.05 4.11
CA ARG A 133 61.51 -21.65 5.15
C ARG A 133 61.01 -23.06 4.82
N ALA A 134 61.47 -23.64 3.71
CA ALA A 134 61.21 -25.05 3.38
C ALA A 134 61.72 -25.96 4.52
N GLU A 135 60.86 -26.90 4.91
CA GLU A 135 60.98 -27.75 6.09
C GLU A 135 62.30 -28.53 6.09
N GLY A 136 63.23 -28.13 6.97
CA GLY A 136 64.51 -28.80 7.13
C GLY A 136 64.35 -30.22 7.66
N ASP A 137 64.92 -31.19 6.93
CA ASP A 137 64.94 -32.62 7.25
C ASP A 137 65.40 -32.87 8.70
N ARG A 138 64.48 -33.31 9.55
CA ARG A 138 64.74 -33.61 10.97
C ARG A 138 65.31 -35.03 11.13
N ARG A 139 66.41 -35.37 10.45
CA ARG A 139 67.16 -36.60 10.74
C ARG A 139 68.18 -36.35 11.84
N ARG A 140 67.78 -36.50 13.11
CA ARG A 140 68.73 -36.61 14.23
C ARG A 140 69.19 -38.07 14.40
N HIS A 141 70.44 -38.32 14.04
CA HIS A 141 71.20 -39.50 14.48
C HIS A 141 71.29 -39.52 16.01
N ARG A 142 70.79 -40.59 16.63
CA ARG A 142 70.94 -40.85 18.07
C ARG A 142 72.12 -41.81 18.27
N ALA A 143 73.31 -41.28 18.53
CA ALA A 143 74.42 -42.06 19.05
C ALA A 143 74.34 -42.07 20.58
N GLY A 144 73.92 -43.20 21.16
CA GLY A 144 73.97 -43.44 22.59
C GLY A 144 75.20 -44.27 22.94
N LYS A 145 76.12 -43.72 23.74
CA LYS A 145 77.17 -44.48 24.43
C LYS A 145 77.21 -44.06 25.89
N ALA A 146 76.95 -45.05 26.76
CA ALA A 146 77.38 -45.25 28.15
C ALA A 146 76.34 -46.21 28.76
N GLY A 147 76.62 -47.43 29.21
CA GLY A 147 77.83 -47.99 29.82
C GLY A 147 77.41 -48.48 31.21
N GLY A 148 77.52 -49.79 31.49
CA GLY A 148 77.19 -50.35 32.80
C GLY A 148 77.42 -51.87 32.87
N GLN A 149 78.31 -52.25 33.77
CA GLN A 149 78.82 -53.57 34.15
C GLN A 149 77.73 -54.63 34.43
N GLU A 150 77.94 -55.87 33.94
CA GLU A 150 78.16 -57.13 34.69
C GLU A 150 78.55 -58.25 33.70
#